data_AF-A0A8J7Y6P3-F1
#
_entry.id   AF-A0A8J7Y6P3-F1
#
_cell.length_a   1.000
_cell.length_b   1.000
_cell.length_c   1.000
_cell.angle_alpha   90.00
_cell.angle_beta   90.00
_cell.angle_gamma   90.00
#
_symmetry.space_group_name_H-M   'P 1'
#
loop_
_entity.id
_entity.type
_entity.pdbx_description
1 polymer ?
#
loop_
_entity_poly.entity_id
_entity_poly.type
_entity_poly.pdbx_seq_one_letter_code
_entity_poly.pdbx_strand_id
1 'polypeptide(L)'
;MAADTDETTDAELVAEIARQVPDASADEAAAIAVAIGAHLTDRQRAAAAAAAAAGSGETWNGKEWSFSGRIDATQKRHVRVRQEAPTDPWSAAGRTDRM
;
A
#
# COMPACT_ATOMS: atom_id res chain seq x y z
N MET A 1 30.24 8.79 8.50
CA MET A 1 29.73 10.08 7.98
C MET A 1 28.20 10.08 7.86
N ALA A 2 27.55 9.01 7.37
CA ALA A 2 26.08 8.94 7.30
C ALA A 2 25.37 9.01 8.67
N ALA A 3 25.85 8.29 9.69
CA ALA A 3 25.24 8.29 11.03
C ALA A 3 25.24 9.67 11.71
N ASP A 4 26.32 10.44 11.55
CA ASP A 4 26.47 11.80 12.10
C ASP A 4 25.50 12.79 11.44
N THR A 5 25.17 12.56 10.16
CA THR A 5 24.17 13.36 9.43
C THR A 5 22.74 13.00 9.85
N ASP A 6 22.46 11.71 10.11
CA ASP A 6 21.17 11.24 10.60
C ASP A 6 20.89 11.79 12.01
N GLU A 7 21.87 11.71 12.93
CA GLU A 7 21.75 12.28 14.27
C GLU A 7 21.53 13.80 14.25
N THR A 8 22.22 14.51 13.34
CA THR A 8 22.02 15.96 13.15
C THR A 8 20.61 16.27 12.62
N THR A 9 20.10 15.45 11.70
CA THR A 9 18.77 15.61 11.10
C THR A 9 17.67 15.33 12.12
N ASP A 10 17.84 14.29 12.93
CA ASP A 10 16.92 13.97 14.02
C ASP A 10 16.86 15.10 15.05
N ALA A 11 18.00 15.68 15.43
CA ALA A 11 18.04 16.82 16.34
C ALA A 11 17.34 18.06 15.77
N GLU A 12 17.51 18.35 14.48
CA GLU A 12 16.81 19.45 13.79
C GLU A 12 15.29 19.21 13.75
N LEU A 13 14.86 17.98 13.46
CA LEU A 13 13.46 17.60 13.47
C LEU A 13 12.83 17.75 14.86
N VAL A 14 13.54 17.36 15.92
CA VAL A 14 13.08 17.55 17.30
C VAL A 14 12.93 19.04 17.64
N ALA A 15 13.89 19.88 17.22
CA ALA A 15 13.81 21.33 17.43
C ALA A 15 12.65 21.98 16.65
N GLU A 16 12.38 21.51 15.42
CA GLU A 16 11.21 21.93 14.64
C GLU A 16 9.91 21.54 15.34
N ILE A 17 9.79 20.29 15.83
CA ILE A 17 8.60 19.81 16.52
C ILE A 17 8.36 20.61 17.81
N ALA A 18 9.40 20.87 18.60
CA ALA A 18 9.28 21.69 19.82
C ALA A 18 8.83 23.13 19.51
N ARG A 19 9.22 23.70 18.35
CA ARG A 19 8.74 25.01 17.90
C ARG A 19 7.28 24.98 17.44
N GLN A 20 6.84 23.89 16.79
CA GLN A 20 5.45 23.76 16.34
C GLN A 20 4.48 23.33 17.45
N VAL A 21 4.99 22.72 18.50
CA VAL A 21 4.22 22.24 19.65
C VAL A 21 4.79 22.89 20.92
N PRO A 22 4.40 24.14 21.23
CA PRO A 22 5.02 24.93 22.31
C PRO A 22 4.87 24.32 23.71
N ASP A 23 3.85 23.47 23.90
CA ASP A 23 3.58 22.78 25.15
C ASP A 23 4.35 21.46 25.30
N ALA A 24 5.06 21.01 24.25
CA ALA A 24 5.85 19.79 24.30
C ALA A 24 7.26 20.06 24.87
N SER A 25 7.65 19.25 25.83
CA SER A 25 9.05 19.14 26.26
C SER A 25 9.93 18.55 25.16
N ALA A 26 11.25 18.67 25.32
CA ALA A 26 12.22 18.08 24.38
C ALA A 26 12.05 16.56 24.24
N ASP A 27 11.77 15.86 25.36
CA ASP A 27 11.55 14.41 25.36
C ASP A 27 10.25 14.04 24.62
N GLU A 28 9.19 14.83 24.78
CA GLU A 28 7.93 14.63 24.06
C GLU A 28 8.10 14.93 22.56
N ALA A 29 8.83 15.99 22.20
CA ALA A 29 9.16 16.29 20.81
C ALA A 29 9.98 15.17 20.15
N ALA A 30 10.93 14.57 20.90
CA ALA A 30 11.67 13.40 20.47
C ALA A 30 10.78 12.17 20.26
N ALA A 31 9.85 11.91 21.18
CA ALA A 31 8.88 10.82 21.04
C ALA A 31 7.99 10.99 19.79
N ILE A 32 7.57 12.22 19.49
CA ILE A 32 6.80 12.54 18.29
C ILE A 32 7.65 12.30 17.02
N ALA A 33 8.91 12.77 17.00
CA ALA A 33 9.82 12.54 15.88
C ALA A 33 9.97 11.04 15.56
N VAL A 34 10.21 10.24 16.61
CA VAL A 34 10.33 8.78 16.51
C VAL A 34 9.04 8.14 15.98
N ALA A 35 7.88 8.56 16.48
CA ALA A 35 6.59 8.03 16.02
C ALA A 35 6.34 8.32 14.53
N ILE A 36 6.67 9.54 14.06
CA ILE A 36 6.55 9.93 12.65
C ILE A 36 7.53 9.11 11.80
N GLY A 37 8.80 9.02 12.21
CA GLY A 37 9.81 8.25 11.49
C GLY A 37 9.47 6.76 11.37
N ALA A 38 8.96 6.17 12.45
CA ALA A 38 8.47 4.79 12.46
C ALA A 38 7.29 4.61 11.50
N HIS A 39 6.32 5.52 11.50
CA HIS A 39 5.17 5.47 10.58
C HIS A 39 5.61 5.57 9.11
N LEU A 40 6.50 6.50 8.78
CA LEU A 40 7.01 6.65 7.42
C LEU A 40 7.79 5.42 6.95
N THR A 41 8.63 4.85 7.81
CA THR A 41 9.37 3.62 7.53
C THR A 41 8.40 2.45 7.28
N ASP A 42 7.36 2.32 8.11
CA ASP A 42 6.33 1.30 7.92
C ASP A 42 5.59 1.46 6.57
N ARG A 43 5.21 2.69 6.22
CA ARG A 43 4.61 2.98 4.90
C ARG A 43 5.53 2.62 3.73
N GLN A 44 6.82 2.90 3.84
CA GLN A 44 7.80 2.53 2.81
C GLN A 44 7.89 1.01 2.66
N ARG A 45 7.93 0.27 3.77
CA ARG A 45 7.92 -1.20 3.76
C ARG A 45 6.63 -1.75 3.15
N ALA A 46 5.48 -1.20 3.51
CA ALA A 46 4.19 -1.58 2.95
C ALA A 46 4.13 -1.31 1.44
N ALA A 47 4.63 -0.15 0.99
CA ALA A 47 4.71 0.18 -0.43
C ALA A 47 5.65 -0.76 -1.21
N ALA A 48 6.81 -1.09 -0.63
CA ALA A 48 7.74 -2.06 -1.23
C ALA A 48 7.13 -3.46 -1.33
N ALA A 49 6.41 -3.91 -0.30
CA ALA A 49 5.69 -5.17 -0.32
C ALA A 49 4.57 -5.18 -1.39
N ALA A 50 3.81 -4.10 -1.52
CA ALA A 50 2.80 -3.96 -2.56
C ALA A 50 3.41 -3.97 -3.97
N ALA A 51 4.55 -3.29 -4.17
CA ALA A 51 5.27 -3.31 -5.44
C ALA A 51 5.81 -4.70 -5.79
N ALA A 52 6.34 -5.43 -4.81
CA ALA A 52 6.79 -6.81 -4.99
C ALA A 52 5.62 -7.74 -5.35
N ALA A 53 4.46 -7.57 -4.72
CA ALA A 53 3.24 -8.31 -5.08
C ALA A 53 2.79 -7.98 -6.53
N ALA A 54 2.79 -6.70 -6.90
CA ALA A 54 2.45 -6.26 -8.26
C ALA A 54 3.43 -6.77 -9.34
N GLY A 55 4.72 -6.91 -9.00
CA GLY A 55 5.77 -7.40 -9.89
C GLY A 55 5.60 -8.86 -10.32
N SER A 56 4.77 -9.63 -9.61
CA SER A 56 4.41 -11.01 -10.00
C SER A 56 3.34 -11.09 -11.10
N GLY A 57 2.94 -9.95 -11.68
CA GLY A 57 2.00 -9.87 -12.79
C GLY A 57 0.73 -10.63 -12.46
N GLU A 58 -0.16 -10.03 -11.66
CA GLU A 58 -1.43 -10.65 -11.26
C GLU A 58 -2.11 -11.23 -12.52
N THR A 59 -2.13 -12.56 -12.65
CA THR A 59 -2.72 -13.27 -13.78
C THR A 59 -4.00 -13.96 -13.31
N TRP A 60 -4.84 -14.30 -14.27
CA TRP A 60 -6.03 -15.08 -13.98
C TRP A 60 -5.73 -16.55 -13.65
N ASN A 61 -4.51 -17.04 -13.86
CA ASN A 61 -4.11 -18.43 -13.68
C ASN A 61 -4.53 -18.97 -12.30
N GLY A 62 -5.44 -19.94 -12.31
CA GLY A 62 -5.96 -20.59 -11.09
C GLY A 62 -7.11 -19.83 -10.42
N LYS A 63 -7.47 -18.65 -10.91
CA LYS A 63 -8.60 -17.82 -10.44
C LYS A 63 -9.75 -17.77 -11.46
N GLU A 64 -9.56 -18.23 -12.70
CA GLU A 64 -10.56 -18.11 -13.78
C GLU A 64 -11.89 -18.74 -13.39
N TRP A 65 -11.85 -20.00 -12.95
CA TRP A 65 -13.02 -20.81 -12.66
C TRP A 65 -13.82 -20.24 -11.48
N SER A 66 -13.12 -19.79 -10.44
CA SER A 66 -13.73 -19.18 -9.26
C SER A 66 -14.46 -17.88 -9.60
N PHE A 67 -13.89 -17.05 -10.48
CA PHE A 67 -14.56 -15.83 -10.93
C PHE A 67 -15.74 -16.13 -11.84
N SER A 68 -15.57 -16.98 -12.86
CA SER A 68 -16.66 -17.41 -13.75
C SER A 68 -17.85 -17.98 -12.97
N GLY A 69 -17.59 -18.83 -11.96
CA GLY A 69 -18.64 -19.38 -11.10
C GLY A 69 -19.35 -18.30 -10.26
N ARG A 70 -18.63 -17.27 -9.80
CA ARG A 70 -19.24 -16.14 -9.08
C ARG A 70 -20.15 -15.30 -9.99
N ILE A 71 -19.72 -15.04 -11.23
CA ILE A 71 -20.54 -14.32 -12.21
C ILE A 71 -21.80 -15.13 -12.57
N ASP A 72 -21.67 -16.45 -12.74
CA ASP A 72 -22.84 -17.31 -12.98
C ASP A 72 -23.83 -17.28 -11.81
N ALA A 73 -23.34 -17.36 -10.58
CA ALA A 73 -24.20 -17.33 -9.39
C ALA A 73 -24.93 -15.98 -9.23
N THR A 74 -24.23 -14.86 -9.46
CA THR A 74 -24.72 -13.50 -9.16
C THR A 74 -25.44 -12.84 -10.32
N GLN A 75 -24.93 -12.98 -11.54
CA GLN A 75 -25.44 -12.34 -12.76
C GLN A 75 -26.25 -13.31 -13.64
N LYS A 76 -26.34 -14.60 -13.25
CA LYS A 76 -27.01 -15.67 -14.03
C LYS A 76 -26.49 -15.76 -15.47
N ARG A 77 -25.18 -15.53 -15.62
CA ARG A 77 -24.47 -15.54 -16.90
C ARG A 77 -23.17 -16.31 -16.76
N HIS A 78 -22.92 -17.20 -17.70
CA HIS A 78 -21.63 -17.88 -17.81
C HIS A 78 -20.68 -17.04 -18.67
N VAL A 79 -19.51 -16.69 -18.14
CA VAL A 79 -18.48 -15.90 -18.83
C VAL A 79 -17.14 -16.64 -18.79
N ARG A 80 -16.39 -16.62 -19.89
CA ARG A 80 -15.01 -17.13 -19.93
C ARG A 80 -14.03 -15.97 -19.77
N VAL A 81 -13.19 -16.05 -18.75
CA VAL A 81 -12.16 -15.03 -18.50
C VAL A 81 -11.03 -15.17 -19.51
N ARG A 82 -10.76 -14.11 -20.28
CA ARG A 82 -9.61 -14.01 -21.20
C ARG A 82 -8.35 -13.64 -20.41
N GLN A 83 -7.17 -14.07 -20.87
CA GLN A 83 -5.91 -13.68 -20.22
C GLN A 83 -5.67 -12.16 -20.22
N GLU A 84 -6.20 -11.46 -21.23
CA GLU A 84 -6.10 -10.00 -21.39
C GLU A 84 -7.12 -9.23 -20.52
N ALA A 85 -8.02 -9.93 -19.82
CA ALA A 85 -8.97 -9.28 -18.92
C ALA A 85 -8.24 -8.65 -17.73
N PRO A 86 -8.71 -7.49 -17.21
CA PRO A 86 -8.22 -6.95 -15.95
C PRO A 86 -8.26 -8.04 -14.88
N THR A 87 -7.17 -8.21 -14.13
CA THR A 87 -7.05 -9.29 -13.12
C THR A 87 -7.56 -8.88 -11.73
N ASP A 88 -7.85 -7.59 -11.57
CA ASP A 88 -8.72 -7.08 -10.51
C ASP A 88 -10.18 -7.52 -10.74
N PRO A 89 -10.80 -8.28 -9.81
CA PRO A 89 -12.16 -8.79 -9.97
C PRO A 89 -13.23 -7.70 -10.13
N TRP A 90 -13.03 -6.51 -9.54
CA TRP A 90 -13.99 -5.42 -9.65
C TRP A 90 -13.99 -4.84 -11.07
N SER A 91 -12.80 -4.52 -11.58
CA SER A 91 -12.59 -4.08 -12.96
C SER A 91 -13.06 -5.11 -13.99
N ALA A 92 -12.84 -6.40 -13.72
CA ALA A 92 -13.28 -7.49 -14.59
C ALA A 92 -14.80 -7.63 -14.62
N ALA A 93 -15.48 -7.54 -13.46
CA ALA A 93 -16.93 -7.63 -13.37
C ALA A 93 -17.64 -6.48 -14.10
N GLY A 94 -17.01 -5.31 -14.21
CA GLY A 94 -17.51 -4.19 -15.02
C GLY A 94 -17.36 -4.37 -16.54
N ARG A 95 -16.65 -5.42 -17.01
CA ARG A 95 -16.41 -5.69 -18.45
C ARG A 95 -16.94 -7.05 -18.91
N THR A 96 -17.71 -7.76 -18.08
CA THR A 96 -18.32 -9.05 -18.44
C THR A 96 -19.30 -8.97 -19.61
N ASP A 97 -19.72 -7.78 -20.03
CA ASP A 97 -20.51 -7.54 -21.24
C ASP A 97 -19.72 -7.73 -22.54
N ARG A 98 -18.39 -7.62 -22.51
CA ARG A 98 -17.50 -7.73 -23.69
C ARG A 98 -16.54 -8.92 -23.63
N MET A 99 -16.75 -9.83 -22.68
CA MET A 99 -16.01 -11.09 -22.55
C MET A 99 -16.75 -12.21 -23.27
#